data_AF-V9FFW5-F1
#
_entry.id   AF-V9FFW5-F1
#
_cell.length_a   1.000
_cell.length_b   1.000
_cell.length_c   1.000
_cell.angle_alpha   90.00
_cell.angle_beta   90.00
_cell.angle_gamma   90.00
#
_symmetry.space_group_name_H-M   'P 1'
#
loop_
_entity.id
_entity.type
_entity.pdbx_description
1 polymer ?
#
loop_
_entity_poly.entity_id
_entity_poly.type
_entity_poly.pdbx_seq_one_letter_code
_entity_poly.pdbx_strand_id
1 'polypeptide(L)'
;MMDIVERNLQAAHATDPQRFVQFCIKLRRLDAVIVVQLEATQEQSPVRLVASLTYFNLNFNLAFHKVSPNPPTSEPDSPSSSMFALRQTSSALRRPLARSFASKAEYENILTEVRGKVAIITLHRPKALNALCSPLIEELNGAAHAFDADKNIGAIIITGSDKAFAAGADIKEMATKSFVDAYKSNMFANWGDITKVSKPVIAAVNGYALGGGCELAMLCDLIIAGDSAKFGQPEITLGTIPGCGGTQRLIRAVGKSKAMEMILTGNMIDAQQAERDGLVARVVPADQLLDEALKTANKIASFSQPVVKMAKEAVNASYEQSLQEGIKFESRLFWSSFATKDQKEGMAAFVEKRKAEFKNE
;
A
#
# COMPACT_ATOMS: atom_id res chain seq x y z
N MET A 1 35.56 10.85 21.43
CA MET A 1 34.74 11.88 20.74
C MET A 1 34.32 12.96 21.73
N MET A 2 33.70 12.59 22.85
CA MET A 2 33.38 13.53 23.95
C MET A 2 34.61 14.34 24.42
N ASP A 3 35.75 13.70 24.68
CA ASP A 3 36.98 14.39 25.12
C ASP A 3 37.58 15.38 24.11
N ILE A 4 37.24 15.26 22.82
CA ILE A 4 37.67 16.19 21.76
C ILE A 4 36.72 17.39 21.70
N VAL A 5 35.42 17.13 21.83
CA VAL A 5 34.38 18.15 21.89
C VAL A 5 34.55 19.02 23.13
N GLU A 6 34.82 18.41 24.29
CA GLU A 6 34.95 19.11 25.57
C GLU A 6 36.20 20.02 25.62
N ARG A 7 37.34 19.56 25.09
CA ARG A 7 38.57 20.37 24.96
C ARG A 7 38.40 21.57 24.04
N ASN A 8 37.73 21.39 22.89
CA ASN A 8 37.51 22.48 21.93
C ASN A 8 36.47 23.50 22.44
N LEU A 9 35.50 23.06 23.25
CA LEU A 9 34.54 23.95 23.92
C LEU A 9 35.23 24.87 24.94
N GLN A 10 36.12 24.32 25.76
CA GLN A 10 36.86 25.11 26.76
C GLN A 10 37.77 26.16 26.11
N ALA A 11 38.38 25.85 24.96
CA ALA A 11 39.19 26.79 24.20
C ALA A 11 38.35 27.91 23.55
N ALA A 12 37.16 27.59 23.04
CA ALA A 12 36.24 28.57 22.44
C ALA A 12 35.66 29.55 23.48
N HIS A 13 35.26 29.06 24.65
CA HIS A 13 34.67 29.89 25.71
C HIS A 13 35.68 30.88 26.33
N ALA A 14 36.98 30.57 26.25
CA ALA A 14 38.05 31.42 26.75
C ALA A 14 38.36 32.63 25.85
N THR A 15 37.91 32.63 24.60
CA THR A 15 38.26 33.66 23.61
C THR A 15 37.11 34.62 23.26
N ASP A 16 35.85 34.18 23.28
CA ASP A 16 34.67 35.04 23.12
C ASP A 16 33.37 34.31 23.55
N PRO A 17 32.70 34.71 24.65
CA PRO A 17 31.55 34.00 25.19
C PRO A 17 30.24 34.14 24.38
N GLN A 18 30.21 34.96 23.32
CA GLN A 18 29.01 35.12 22.47
C GLN A 18 29.17 34.54 21.04
N ARG A 19 30.24 33.80 20.77
CA ARG A 19 30.57 33.35 19.40
C ARG A 19 30.04 31.94 19.12
N PHE A 20 29.28 31.78 18.04
CA PHE A 20 28.95 30.48 17.47
C PHE A 20 30.23 29.78 17.00
N VAL A 21 30.40 28.51 17.39
CA VAL A 21 31.55 27.72 16.91
C VAL A 21 31.08 26.47 16.22
N GLN A 22 31.51 26.32 14.96
CA GLN A 22 31.18 25.23 14.07
C GLN A 22 32.43 24.44 13.77
N PHE A 23 32.37 23.12 13.95
CA PHE A 23 33.49 22.22 13.62
C PHE A 23 33.00 20.99 12.86
N CYS A 24 33.82 20.53 11.90
CA CYS A 24 33.55 19.34 11.11
C CYS A 24 34.41 18.16 11.60
N ILE A 25 33.78 17.05 11.95
CA ILE A 25 34.46 15.81 12.34
C ILE A 25 34.26 14.78 11.23
N LYS A 26 35.34 14.38 10.56
CA LYS A 26 35.32 13.32 9.54
C LYS A 26 35.50 11.95 10.19
N LEU A 27 34.47 11.11 10.14
CA LEU A 27 34.51 9.75 10.68
C LEU A 27 35.05 8.78 9.63
N ARG A 28 36.33 8.39 9.76
CA ARG A 28 37.06 7.58 8.76
C ARG A 28 36.45 6.21 8.44
N ARG A 29 35.55 5.67 9.27
CA ARG A 29 34.92 4.35 9.06
C ARG A 29 33.54 4.39 8.40
N LEU A 30 32.91 5.56 8.30
CA LEU A 30 31.52 5.70 7.82
C LEU A 30 31.38 6.62 6.60
N ASP A 31 32.51 7.08 6.05
CA ASP A 31 32.60 8.11 5.00
C ASP A 31 31.63 9.29 5.21
N ALA A 32 31.51 9.69 6.49
CA ALA A 32 30.55 10.68 6.97
C ALA A 32 31.28 11.90 7.55
N VAL A 33 30.68 13.09 7.35
CA VAL A 33 31.11 14.33 8.00
C VAL A 33 30.01 14.77 8.95
N ILE A 34 30.37 14.90 10.23
CA ILE A 34 29.47 15.44 11.26
C ILE A 34 29.80 16.91 11.45
N VAL A 35 28.78 17.77 11.33
CA VAL A 35 28.89 19.21 11.55
C VAL A 35 28.25 19.54 12.89
N VAL A 36 29.08 19.81 13.90
CA VAL A 36 28.57 20.17 15.22
C VAL A 36 28.52 21.69 15.34
N GLN A 37 27.35 22.24 15.67
CA GLN A 37 27.15 23.66 15.92
C GLN A 37 26.81 23.87 17.39
N LEU A 38 27.60 24.67 18.09
CA LEU A 38 27.41 24.92 19.51
C LEU A 38 26.83 26.31 19.72
N GLU A 39 25.78 26.39 20.55
CA GLU A 39 25.13 27.64 20.94
C GLU A 39 25.23 27.78 22.46
N ALA A 40 25.86 28.86 22.92
CA ALA A 40 26.01 29.14 24.35
C ALA A 40 24.83 29.98 24.81
N THR A 41 23.94 29.41 25.63
CA THR A 41 22.86 30.18 26.27
C THR A 41 23.35 30.76 27.60
N GLN A 42 23.22 32.08 27.78
CA GLN A 42 23.48 32.75 29.05
C GLN A 42 22.39 32.41 30.07
N GLU A 43 22.46 31.26 30.71
CA GLU A 43 21.86 31.02 32.02
C GLU A 43 22.44 29.73 32.63
N GLN A 44 22.64 29.76 33.95
CA GLN A 44 23.44 28.82 34.73
C GLN A 44 23.15 27.33 34.45
N SER A 45 24.17 26.58 34.02
CA SER A 45 24.37 25.11 34.06
C SER A 45 23.24 24.14 33.60
N PRO A 46 23.53 23.07 32.81
CA PRO A 46 24.70 22.82 31.96
C PRO A 46 24.43 23.16 30.48
N VAL A 47 25.52 23.42 29.76
CA VAL A 47 25.56 23.73 28.33
C VAL A 47 24.75 22.71 27.51
N ARG A 48 23.72 23.19 26.79
CA ARG A 48 22.96 22.37 25.84
C ARG A 48 23.80 22.17 24.58
N LEU A 49 24.33 20.96 24.41
CA LEU A 49 25.07 20.56 23.23
C LEU A 49 24.09 20.11 22.14
N VAL A 50 23.82 20.98 21.16
CA VAL A 50 22.97 20.63 20.01
C VAL A 50 23.87 20.13 18.87
N ALA A 51 24.04 18.82 18.75
CA ALA A 51 24.75 18.26 17.59
C ALA A 51 23.75 17.97 16.47
N SER A 52 23.90 18.64 15.32
CA SER A 52 23.18 18.26 14.09
C SER A 52 23.99 17.23 13.32
N LEU A 53 23.40 16.08 13.02
CA LEU A 53 24.04 15.04 12.23
C LEU A 53 23.49 15.12 10.80
N THR A 54 24.23 15.76 9.88
CA THR A 54 23.80 15.80 8.48
C THR A 54 24.26 14.53 7.77
N TYR A 55 23.36 13.56 7.65
CA TYR A 55 23.52 12.39 6.78
C TYR A 55 22.27 12.31 5.91
N PHE A 56 22.42 12.42 4.58
CA PHE A 56 21.34 12.29 3.58
C PHE A 56 19.92 12.60 4.11
N ASN A 57 19.57 13.89 4.21
CA ASN A 57 18.21 14.40 4.46
C ASN A 57 17.45 13.85 5.69
N LEU A 58 18.09 13.68 6.84
CA LEU A 58 17.39 13.48 8.12
C LEU A 58 17.95 14.38 9.23
N ASN A 59 17.08 15.17 9.89
CA ASN A 59 17.41 15.94 11.10
C ASN A 59 16.99 15.14 12.34
N PHE A 60 17.93 14.84 13.24
CA PHE A 60 17.63 14.26 14.55
C PHE A 60 18.03 15.23 15.67
N ASN A 61 17.14 15.45 16.63
CA ASN A 61 17.45 16.13 17.89
C ASN A 61 17.75 15.07 18.96
N LEU A 62 18.99 15.04 19.47
CA LEU A 62 19.38 14.19 20.59
C LEU A 62 19.62 15.06 21.83
N ALA A 63 18.81 14.85 22.88
CA ALA A 63 19.04 15.44 24.19
C ALA A 63 19.67 14.38 25.11
N PHE A 64 20.85 14.64 25.65
CA PHE A 64 21.50 13.76 26.63
C PHE A 64 21.25 14.28 28.05
N HIS A 65 20.75 13.41 28.93
CA HIS A 65 20.69 13.66 30.38
C HIS A 65 21.75 12.83 31.09
N LYS A 66 22.43 13.44 32.08
CA LYS A 66 23.44 12.78 32.92
C LYS A 66 22.70 11.91 33.96
N VAL A 67 22.85 10.59 33.86
CA VAL A 67 22.31 9.64 34.85
C VAL A 67 23.34 9.41 35.95
N SER A 68 22.92 9.51 37.21
CA SER A 68 23.72 9.22 38.42
C SER A 68 23.32 7.85 39.00
N PRO A 69 24.25 7.09 39.65
CA PRO A 69 24.01 5.68 39.97
C PRO A 69 23.60 5.42 41.44
N ASN A 70 22.67 4.48 41.67
CA ASN A 70 22.83 3.31 42.59
C ASN A 70 21.53 2.47 42.77
N PRO A 71 21.63 1.18 43.21
CA PRO A 71 20.69 0.08 42.88
C PRO A 71 19.87 -0.47 44.07
N PRO A 72 19.01 -1.50 43.86
CA PRO A 72 19.18 -2.82 44.51
C PRO A 72 18.84 -4.03 43.58
N THR A 73 19.61 -5.14 43.54
CA THR A 73 19.44 -6.46 44.25
C THR A 73 17.98 -6.96 44.34
N SER A 74 17.55 -8.19 44.02
CA SER A 74 18.14 -9.53 43.78
C SER A 74 17.00 -10.49 43.33
N GLU A 75 17.29 -11.52 42.53
CA GLU A 75 16.46 -12.72 42.25
C GLU A 75 17.03 -13.95 43.03
N PRO A 76 16.48 -15.19 42.99
CA PRO A 76 15.25 -15.73 42.39
C PRO A 76 14.46 -16.71 43.33
N ASP A 77 13.35 -17.31 42.85
CA ASP A 77 13.10 -18.77 42.97
C ASP A 77 11.76 -19.25 42.33
N SER A 78 11.84 -20.39 41.65
CA SER A 78 10.79 -21.37 41.28
C SER A 78 11.42 -22.77 41.49
N PRO A 79 10.75 -23.96 41.53
CA PRO A 79 9.59 -24.36 40.71
C PRO A 79 8.63 -25.45 41.31
N SER A 80 7.58 -25.82 40.57
CA SER A 80 6.95 -27.18 40.49
C SER A 80 5.71 -27.08 39.57
N SER A 81 5.55 -27.75 38.42
CA SER A 81 5.60 -29.17 37.99
C SER A 81 4.22 -29.87 37.97
N SER A 82 3.78 -30.28 36.77
CA SER A 82 2.98 -31.48 36.37
C SER A 82 2.07 -31.12 35.17
N MET A 83 2.36 -31.56 33.93
CA MET A 83 2.11 -32.88 33.32
C MET A 83 0.68 -33.41 33.43
N PHE A 84 -0.08 -33.29 32.33
CA PHE A 84 -1.08 -34.29 31.91
C PHE A 84 -1.01 -34.46 30.39
N ALA A 85 -0.98 -35.72 29.97
CA ALA A 85 -0.96 -36.19 28.59
C ALA A 85 -2.18 -37.08 28.34
N LEU A 86 -2.62 -37.17 27.07
CA LEU A 86 -3.27 -38.29 26.33
C LEU A 86 -4.19 -37.69 25.25
N ARG A 87 -3.86 -37.82 23.95
CA ARG A 87 -4.32 -38.87 22.98
C ARG A 87 -5.85 -38.91 22.88
N GLN A 88 -6.52 -38.95 21.72
CA GLN A 88 -6.29 -39.58 20.41
C GLN A 88 -7.54 -39.20 19.56
N THR A 89 -7.54 -38.94 18.26
CA THR A 89 -7.70 -39.95 17.19
C THR A 89 -7.97 -39.25 15.85
N SER A 90 -7.54 -39.91 14.78
CA SER A 90 -7.79 -39.68 13.36
C SER A 90 -9.26 -39.83 12.92
N SER A 91 -9.69 -39.15 11.85
CA SER A 91 -9.96 -39.82 10.56
C SER A 91 -10.50 -38.90 9.45
N ALA A 92 -10.14 -39.30 8.22
CA ALA A 92 -10.89 -39.18 6.97
C ALA A 92 -10.97 -37.82 6.26
N LEU A 93 -10.04 -37.66 5.32
CA LEU A 93 -10.12 -36.84 4.11
C LEU A 93 -11.44 -37.10 3.35
N ARG A 94 -12.31 -36.10 3.28
CA ARG A 94 -13.36 -35.99 2.25
C ARG A 94 -12.99 -34.86 1.30
N ARG A 95 -12.66 -35.21 0.05
CA ARG A 95 -12.58 -34.25 -1.06
C ARG A 95 -13.96 -33.60 -1.26
N PRO A 96 -14.09 -32.26 -1.29
CA PRO A 96 -15.30 -31.65 -1.82
C PRO A 96 -15.22 -31.68 -3.34
N LEU A 97 -16.14 -32.39 -3.97
CA LEU A 97 -16.57 -32.14 -5.34
C LEU A 97 -16.88 -30.64 -5.47
N ALA A 98 -16.35 -30.01 -6.52
CA ALA A 98 -16.63 -28.63 -6.87
C ALA A 98 -18.15 -28.42 -6.96
N ARG A 99 -18.74 -27.82 -5.93
CA ARG A 99 -20.12 -27.35 -5.94
C ARG A 99 -20.14 -26.05 -6.74
N SER A 100 -20.49 -26.15 -8.01
CA SER A 100 -20.99 -25.02 -8.77
C SER A 100 -22.37 -24.66 -8.23
N PHE A 101 -22.44 -23.65 -7.37
CA PHE A 101 -23.69 -23.00 -7.01
C PHE A 101 -23.45 -21.50 -6.82
N ALA A 102 -23.70 -20.75 -7.89
CA ALA A 102 -24.26 -19.41 -7.83
C ALA A 102 -24.92 -19.15 -9.20
N SER A 103 -26.19 -18.76 -9.19
CA SER A 103 -26.87 -18.26 -10.39
C SER A 103 -26.05 -17.11 -10.95
N LYS A 104 -25.47 -17.31 -12.13
CA LYS A 104 -24.70 -16.28 -12.83
C LYS A 104 -25.68 -15.13 -13.10
N ALA A 105 -25.55 -14.00 -12.40
CA ALA A 105 -26.09 -12.77 -12.93
C ALA A 105 -25.41 -12.60 -14.29
N GLU A 106 -26.19 -12.64 -15.38
CA GLU A 106 -25.65 -12.35 -16.69
C GLU A 106 -25.37 -10.86 -16.75
N TYR A 107 -24.08 -10.52 -16.66
CA TYR A 107 -23.59 -9.17 -16.86
C TYR A 107 -23.43 -8.88 -18.35
N GLU A 108 -23.71 -7.66 -18.78
CA GLU A 108 -23.61 -7.24 -20.18
C GLU A 108 -22.22 -6.67 -20.52
N ASN A 109 -21.62 -5.94 -19.57
CA ASN A 109 -20.42 -5.13 -19.79
C ASN A 109 -19.16 -5.72 -19.13
N ILE A 110 -19.30 -6.80 -18.36
CA ILE A 110 -18.19 -7.53 -17.74
C ILE A 110 -18.35 -9.04 -17.91
N LEU A 111 -17.23 -9.76 -17.80
CA LEU A 111 -17.20 -11.21 -17.65
C LEU A 111 -16.63 -11.56 -16.28
N THR A 112 -17.17 -12.60 -15.64
CA THR A 112 -16.67 -13.09 -14.37
C THR A 112 -16.24 -14.55 -14.44
N GLU A 113 -15.13 -14.87 -13.78
CA GLU A 113 -14.56 -16.21 -13.67
C GLU A 113 -14.02 -16.42 -12.25
N VAL A 114 -14.04 -17.65 -11.75
CA VAL A 114 -13.36 -18.04 -10.51
C VAL A 114 -12.34 -19.13 -10.80
N ARG A 115 -11.08 -18.91 -10.40
CA ARG A 115 -9.99 -19.89 -10.47
C ARG A 115 -9.47 -20.18 -9.07
N GLY A 116 -9.89 -21.31 -8.50
CA GLY A 116 -9.52 -21.67 -7.13
C GLY A 116 -10.13 -20.69 -6.11
N LYS A 117 -9.27 -19.92 -5.42
CA LYS A 117 -9.67 -18.90 -4.44
C LYS A 117 -9.62 -17.47 -5.00
N VAL A 118 -9.46 -17.33 -6.30
CA VAL A 118 -9.31 -16.02 -6.97
C VAL A 118 -10.49 -15.78 -7.88
N ALA A 119 -11.13 -14.63 -7.73
CA ALA A 119 -12.14 -14.15 -8.67
C ALA A 119 -11.49 -13.23 -9.71
N ILE A 120 -11.98 -13.29 -10.94
CA ILE A 120 -11.51 -12.48 -12.06
C ILE A 120 -12.72 -11.75 -12.64
N ILE A 121 -12.61 -10.44 -12.75
CA ILE A 121 -13.56 -9.57 -13.43
C ILE A 121 -12.86 -9.00 -14.66
N THR A 122 -13.36 -9.34 -15.85
CA THR A 122 -12.83 -8.84 -17.13
C THR A 122 -13.79 -7.80 -17.69
N LEU A 123 -13.31 -6.57 -17.89
CA LEU A 123 -14.07 -5.53 -18.58
C LEU A 123 -14.33 -5.96 -20.03
N HIS A 124 -15.59 -5.86 -20.47
CA HIS A 124 -16.04 -6.44 -21.73
C HIS A 124 -16.93 -5.49 -22.54
N ARG A 125 -16.32 -4.40 -23.03
CA ARG A 125 -16.88 -3.53 -24.08
C ARG A 125 -15.89 -3.42 -25.24
N PRO A 126 -15.58 -4.51 -25.97
CA PRO A 126 -14.49 -4.55 -26.94
C PRO A 126 -14.63 -3.52 -28.08
N LYS A 127 -15.87 -3.21 -28.51
CA LYS A 127 -16.15 -2.19 -29.53
C LYS A 127 -15.82 -0.76 -29.06
N ALA A 128 -15.78 -0.54 -27.76
CA ALA A 128 -15.49 0.75 -27.12
C ALA A 128 -14.12 0.74 -26.41
N LEU A 129 -13.26 -0.25 -26.67
CA LEU A 129 -11.97 -0.42 -25.97
C LEU A 129 -12.11 -0.37 -24.44
N ASN A 130 -13.18 -0.97 -23.92
CA ASN A 130 -13.51 -0.98 -22.50
C ASN A 130 -13.65 0.42 -21.87
N ALA A 131 -14.07 1.43 -22.65
CA ALA A 131 -14.45 2.72 -22.09
C ALA A 131 -15.47 2.54 -20.96
N LEU A 132 -15.27 3.23 -19.84
CA LEU A 132 -16.09 3.10 -18.64
C LEU A 132 -17.40 3.87 -18.81
N CYS A 133 -18.52 3.19 -18.62
CA CYS A 133 -19.87 3.77 -18.61
C CYS A 133 -20.56 3.44 -17.28
N SER A 134 -21.65 4.14 -16.96
CA SER A 134 -22.36 3.93 -15.70
C SER A 134 -22.82 2.47 -15.49
N PRO A 135 -23.43 1.78 -16.48
CA PRO A 135 -23.80 0.37 -16.34
C PRO A 135 -22.61 -0.56 -16.09
N LEU A 136 -21.48 -0.35 -16.75
CA LEU A 136 -20.27 -1.15 -16.53
C LEU A 136 -19.78 -1.02 -15.09
N ILE A 137 -19.76 0.20 -14.55
CA ILE A 137 -19.32 0.44 -13.17
C ILE A 137 -20.30 -0.17 -12.16
N GLU A 138 -21.61 -0.09 -12.42
CA GLU A 138 -22.62 -0.75 -11.59
C GLU A 138 -22.41 -2.28 -11.54
N GLU A 139 -22.20 -2.91 -12.69
CA GLU A 139 -21.92 -4.35 -12.78
C GLU A 139 -20.60 -4.72 -12.11
N LEU A 140 -19.54 -3.93 -12.35
CA LEU A 140 -18.21 -4.12 -11.76
C LEU A 140 -18.28 -4.07 -10.23
N ASN A 141 -18.93 -3.04 -9.67
CA ASN A 141 -19.11 -2.91 -8.23
C ASN A 141 -19.96 -4.03 -7.66
N GLY A 142 -21.06 -4.39 -8.34
CA GLY A 142 -21.92 -5.51 -7.95
C GLY A 142 -21.16 -6.84 -7.88
N ALA A 143 -20.37 -7.15 -8.91
CA ALA A 143 -19.54 -8.34 -8.95
C ALA A 143 -18.44 -8.31 -7.87
N ALA A 144 -17.75 -7.18 -7.71
CA ALA A 144 -16.70 -7.03 -6.72
C ALA A 144 -17.22 -7.21 -5.29
N HIS A 145 -18.38 -6.62 -4.95
CA HIS A 145 -19.01 -6.81 -3.64
C HIS A 145 -19.51 -8.24 -3.42
N ALA A 146 -20.04 -8.90 -4.46
CA ALA A 146 -20.43 -10.31 -4.37
C ALA A 146 -19.21 -11.19 -4.06
N PHE A 147 -18.08 -10.96 -4.74
CA PHE A 147 -16.83 -11.67 -4.47
C PHE A 147 -16.19 -11.29 -3.13
N ASP A 148 -16.37 -10.06 -2.64
CA ASP A 148 -15.94 -9.65 -1.31
C ASP A 148 -16.71 -10.43 -0.21
N ALA A 149 -18.00 -10.67 -0.41
CA ALA A 149 -18.83 -11.45 0.51
C ALA A 149 -18.58 -12.97 0.45
N ASP A 150 -18.08 -13.51 -0.67
CA ASP A 150 -17.88 -14.96 -0.83
C ASP A 150 -16.65 -15.47 -0.05
N LYS A 151 -16.88 -16.22 1.04
CA LYS A 151 -15.83 -16.82 1.88
C LYS A 151 -14.83 -17.73 1.15
N ASN A 152 -15.13 -18.18 -0.07
CA ASN A 152 -14.23 -19.02 -0.87
C ASN A 152 -13.20 -18.19 -1.67
N ILE A 153 -13.45 -16.89 -1.84
CA ILE A 153 -12.56 -15.97 -2.55
C ILE A 153 -11.65 -15.26 -1.55
N GLY A 154 -10.35 -15.19 -1.85
CA GLY A 154 -9.35 -14.49 -1.06
C GLY A 154 -8.66 -13.32 -1.78
N ALA A 155 -8.86 -13.18 -3.10
CA ALA A 155 -8.37 -12.04 -3.88
C ALA A 155 -9.20 -11.88 -5.16
N ILE A 156 -9.26 -10.66 -5.67
CA ILE A 156 -9.98 -10.28 -6.90
C ILE A 156 -8.96 -9.73 -7.90
N ILE A 157 -9.07 -10.12 -9.16
CA ILE A 157 -8.35 -9.52 -10.28
C ILE A 157 -9.36 -8.75 -11.12
N ILE A 158 -9.05 -7.50 -11.46
CA ILE A 158 -9.74 -6.72 -12.49
C ILE A 158 -8.79 -6.63 -13.69
N THR A 159 -9.27 -6.98 -14.88
CA THR A 159 -8.50 -6.92 -16.13
C THR A 159 -9.37 -6.46 -17.30
N GLY A 160 -8.76 -6.19 -18.45
CA GLY A 160 -9.46 -5.94 -19.70
C GLY A 160 -8.99 -6.87 -20.81
N SER A 161 -8.92 -6.33 -22.02
CA SER A 161 -8.41 -7.03 -23.20
C SER A 161 -6.92 -6.76 -23.42
N ASP A 162 -6.29 -7.50 -24.34
CA ASP A 162 -4.89 -7.28 -24.74
C ASP A 162 -4.65 -5.86 -25.29
N LYS A 163 -5.66 -5.27 -25.95
CA LYS A 163 -5.56 -3.93 -26.54
C LYS A 163 -5.84 -2.81 -25.55
N ALA A 164 -6.71 -3.06 -24.58
CA ALA A 164 -7.10 -2.07 -23.59
C ALA A 164 -7.61 -2.74 -22.32
N PHE A 165 -7.01 -2.37 -21.20
CA PHE A 165 -7.64 -2.46 -19.90
C PHE A 165 -8.94 -1.66 -19.91
N ALA A 166 -8.83 -0.34 -20.07
CA ALA A 166 -9.94 0.60 -20.29
C ALA A 166 -9.43 1.92 -20.89
N ALA A 167 -9.96 2.30 -22.06
CA ALA A 167 -9.56 3.50 -22.79
C ALA A 167 -10.45 4.72 -22.44
N GLY A 168 -10.47 5.13 -21.17
CA GLY A 168 -11.22 6.31 -20.72
C GLY A 168 -12.64 6.03 -20.28
N ALA A 169 -13.44 7.10 -20.22
CA ALA A 169 -14.87 7.06 -19.93
C ALA A 169 -15.70 7.24 -21.22
N ASP A 170 -16.95 6.81 -21.22
CA ASP A 170 -17.87 6.96 -22.34
C ASP A 170 -18.32 8.43 -22.46
N ILE A 171 -17.65 9.17 -23.35
CA ILE A 171 -17.88 10.61 -23.54
C ILE A 171 -19.34 10.92 -23.92
N LYS A 172 -20.05 9.98 -24.54
CA LYS A 172 -21.46 10.18 -24.91
C LYS A 172 -22.37 10.35 -23.69
N GLU A 173 -22.02 9.75 -22.55
CA GLU A 173 -22.78 9.95 -21.31
C GLU A 173 -22.59 11.35 -20.73
N MET A 174 -21.48 12.03 -21.04
CA MET A 174 -21.08 13.29 -20.39
C MET A 174 -21.26 14.53 -21.25
N ALA A 175 -21.15 14.41 -22.58
CA ALA A 175 -20.99 15.56 -23.48
C ALA A 175 -22.09 16.63 -23.38
N THR A 176 -23.30 16.26 -22.98
CA THR A 176 -24.45 17.16 -22.88
C THR A 176 -24.80 17.56 -21.45
N LYS A 177 -24.06 17.09 -20.43
CA LYS A 177 -24.38 17.37 -19.03
C LYS A 177 -24.01 18.82 -18.67
N SER A 178 -24.93 19.51 -17.99
CA SER A 178 -24.60 20.79 -17.34
C SER A 178 -23.88 20.56 -16.01
N PHE A 179 -23.26 21.62 -15.48
CA PHE A 179 -22.71 21.60 -14.11
C PHE A 179 -23.78 21.18 -13.09
N VAL A 180 -24.99 21.73 -13.18
CA VAL A 180 -26.08 21.46 -12.22
C VAL A 180 -26.51 19.99 -12.28
N ASP A 181 -26.58 19.39 -13.46
CA ASP A 181 -26.93 17.97 -13.61
C ASP A 181 -25.85 17.07 -13.02
N ALA A 182 -24.58 17.33 -13.33
CA ALA A 182 -23.46 16.58 -12.79
C ALA A 182 -23.38 16.70 -11.26
N TYR A 183 -23.58 17.90 -10.72
CA TYR A 183 -23.56 18.17 -9.29
C TYR A 183 -24.73 17.49 -8.56
N LYS A 184 -25.96 17.64 -9.06
CA LYS A 184 -27.16 17.04 -8.43
C LYS A 184 -27.16 15.51 -8.49
N SER A 185 -26.64 14.93 -9.57
CA SER A 185 -26.54 13.47 -9.69
C SER A 185 -25.36 12.87 -8.92
N ASN A 186 -24.49 13.71 -8.36
CA ASN A 186 -23.21 13.29 -7.78
C ASN A 186 -22.45 12.40 -8.77
N MET A 187 -22.22 12.92 -9.98
CA MET A 187 -21.60 12.17 -11.08
C MET A 187 -20.33 11.46 -10.59
N PHE A 188 -20.21 10.17 -10.94
CA PHE A 188 -19.13 9.26 -10.51
C PHE A 188 -19.10 8.87 -9.03
N ALA A 189 -20.15 9.15 -8.24
CA ALA A 189 -20.22 8.79 -6.82
C ALA A 189 -19.83 7.34 -6.50
N ASN A 190 -20.26 6.40 -7.34
CA ASN A 190 -20.00 4.96 -7.17
C ASN A 190 -18.74 4.47 -7.91
N TRP A 191 -18.08 5.30 -8.73
CA TRP A 191 -16.90 4.86 -9.48
C TRP A 191 -15.71 4.52 -8.58
N GLY A 192 -15.68 5.10 -7.37
CA GLY A 192 -14.70 4.79 -6.34
C GLY A 192 -15.00 3.55 -5.49
N ASP A 193 -16.15 2.87 -5.66
CA ASP A 193 -16.62 1.86 -4.70
C ASP A 193 -15.76 0.60 -4.63
N ILE A 194 -14.89 0.36 -5.63
CA ILE A 194 -13.84 -0.65 -5.55
C ILE A 194 -12.97 -0.49 -4.29
N THR A 195 -12.74 0.74 -3.80
CA THR A 195 -11.96 0.95 -2.57
C THR A 195 -12.65 0.44 -1.31
N LYS A 196 -13.97 0.18 -1.36
CA LYS A 196 -14.75 -0.36 -0.24
C LYS A 196 -14.66 -1.88 -0.15
N VAL A 197 -14.09 -2.56 -1.15
CA VAL A 197 -13.86 -4.00 -1.14
C VAL A 197 -12.80 -4.32 -0.09
N SER A 198 -13.12 -5.22 0.83
CA SER A 198 -12.22 -5.56 1.93
C SER A 198 -11.12 -6.55 1.56
N LYS A 199 -11.34 -7.39 0.55
CA LYS A 199 -10.32 -8.27 -0.02
C LYS A 199 -9.34 -7.52 -0.93
N PRO A 200 -8.11 -8.05 -1.13
CA PRO A 200 -7.18 -7.48 -2.08
C PRO A 200 -7.69 -7.53 -3.52
N VAL A 201 -7.56 -6.40 -4.22
CA VAL A 201 -7.94 -6.20 -5.62
C VAL A 201 -6.69 -5.88 -6.43
N ILE A 202 -6.43 -6.66 -7.48
CA ILE A 202 -5.28 -6.52 -8.37
C ILE A 202 -5.77 -6.01 -9.73
N ALA A 203 -5.24 -4.89 -10.20
CA ALA A 203 -5.39 -4.50 -11.60
C ALA A 203 -4.33 -5.22 -12.45
N ALA A 204 -4.77 -6.06 -13.39
CA ALA A 204 -3.91 -6.63 -14.41
C ALA A 204 -4.11 -5.81 -15.70
N VAL A 205 -3.12 -4.99 -16.05
CA VAL A 205 -3.25 -3.99 -17.12
C VAL A 205 -2.45 -4.37 -18.36
N ASN A 206 -3.15 -4.61 -19.47
CA ASN A 206 -2.58 -4.68 -20.82
C ASN A 206 -3.09 -3.52 -21.67
N GLY A 207 -2.29 -3.09 -22.65
CA GLY A 207 -2.64 -2.02 -23.57
C GLY A 207 -3.06 -0.72 -22.88
N TYR A 208 -4.10 -0.07 -23.37
CA TYR A 208 -4.53 1.24 -22.87
C TYR A 208 -5.23 1.18 -21.50
N ALA A 209 -4.69 1.93 -20.53
CA ALA A 209 -5.34 2.35 -19.29
C ALA A 209 -5.31 3.89 -19.23
N LEU A 210 -6.30 4.53 -19.84
CA LEU A 210 -6.32 5.98 -20.03
C LEU A 210 -7.45 6.63 -19.26
N GLY A 211 -7.21 7.80 -18.70
CA GLY A 211 -8.21 8.59 -17.99
C GLY A 211 -8.91 7.80 -16.90
N GLY A 212 -10.24 7.70 -16.97
CA GLY A 212 -11.04 6.81 -16.11
C GLY A 212 -10.51 5.38 -15.98
N GLY A 213 -9.92 4.80 -17.03
CA GLY A 213 -9.29 3.47 -16.96
C GLY A 213 -7.99 3.44 -16.15
N CYS A 214 -7.18 4.51 -16.23
CA CYS A 214 -6.01 4.69 -15.36
C CYS A 214 -6.46 4.92 -13.91
N GLU A 215 -7.51 5.70 -13.70
CA GLU A 215 -8.12 5.94 -12.39
C GLU A 215 -8.64 4.65 -11.77
N LEU A 216 -9.33 3.80 -12.54
CA LEU A 216 -9.79 2.48 -12.09
C LEU A 216 -8.62 1.57 -11.70
N ALA A 217 -7.54 1.55 -12.47
CA ALA A 217 -6.35 0.78 -12.11
C ALA A 217 -5.77 1.25 -10.76
N MET A 218 -5.72 2.57 -10.52
CA MET A 218 -5.25 3.17 -9.25
C MET A 218 -6.24 3.00 -8.08
N LEU A 219 -7.50 2.61 -8.31
CA LEU A 219 -8.43 2.24 -7.24
C LEU A 219 -8.14 0.84 -6.68
N CYS A 220 -7.42 -0.01 -7.41
CA CYS A 220 -7.00 -1.32 -6.96
C CYS A 220 -5.81 -1.21 -5.99
N ASP A 221 -5.57 -2.26 -5.18
CA ASP A 221 -4.51 -2.24 -4.16
C ASP A 221 -3.10 -2.39 -4.78
N LEU A 222 -3.00 -3.07 -5.93
CA LEU A 222 -1.76 -3.18 -6.68
C LEU A 222 -2.03 -3.32 -8.18
N ILE A 223 -1.10 -2.79 -8.99
CA ILE A 223 -1.14 -2.87 -10.45
C ILE A 223 0.01 -3.75 -10.92
N ILE A 224 -0.28 -4.78 -11.71
CA ILE A 224 0.69 -5.53 -12.50
C ILE A 224 0.43 -5.16 -13.96
N ALA A 225 1.46 -4.75 -14.68
CA ALA A 225 1.32 -4.33 -16.07
C ALA A 225 2.00 -5.32 -17.02
N GLY A 226 1.38 -5.57 -18.16
CA GLY A 226 2.09 -6.11 -19.31
C GLY A 226 3.00 -5.04 -19.92
N ASP A 227 4.07 -5.45 -20.59
CA ASP A 227 4.97 -4.54 -21.32
C ASP A 227 4.29 -3.72 -22.42
N SER A 228 3.11 -4.15 -22.88
CA SER A 228 2.24 -3.41 -23.81
C SER A 228 1.49 -2.24 -23.18
N ALA A 229 1.46 -2.13 -21.85
CA ALA A 229 0.60 -1.18 -21.16
C ALA A 229 1.00 0.29 -21.40
N LYS A 230 -0.02 1.15 -21.52
CA LYS A 230 0.10 2.61 -21.64
C LYS A 230 -0.83 3.28 -20.64
N PHE A 231 -0.28 4.16 -19.81
CA PHE A 231 -1.01 4.88 -18.77
C PHE A 231 -1.03 6.38 -19.07
N GLY A 232 -2.14 7.06 -18.79
CA GLY A 232 -2.23 8.51 -19.00
C GLY A 232 -3.51 9.12 -18.44
N GLN A 233 -3.52 10.46 -18.33
CA GLN A 233 -4.66 11.29 -17.90
C GLN A 233 -4.98 12.34 -18.99
N PRO A 234 -5.52 11.93 -20.16
CA PRO A 234 -5.67 12.79 -21.33
C PRO A 234 -6.92 13.69 -21.29
N GLU A 235 -7.64 13.77 -20.16
CA GLU A 235 -8.88 14.56 -19.99
C GLU A 235 -8.72 16.03 -20.39
N ILE A 236 -7.51 16.59 -20.24
CA ILE A 236 -7.20 17.96 -20.63
C ILE A 236 -7.45 18.22 -22.12
N THR A 237 -7.30 17.19 -22.97
CA THR A 237 -7.57 17.28 -24.41
C THR A 237 -9.06 17.40 -24.74
N LEU A 238 -9.93 17.08 -23.77
CA LEU A 238 -11.38 17.22 -23.84
C LEU A 238 -11.89 18.46 -23.09
N GLY A 239 -10.98 19.31 -22.59
CA GLY A 239 -11.33 20.51 -21.84
C GLY A 239 -11.83 20.25 -20.43
N THR A 240 -11.46 19.12 -19.82
CA THR A 240 -11.81 18.78 -18.43
C THR A 240 -10.60 18.21 -17.68
N ILE A 241 -10.80 17.78 -16.43
CA ILE A 241 -9.78 17.19 -15.56
C ILE A 241 -10.16 15.75 -15.18
N PRO A 242 -9.21 14.93 -14.66
CA PRO A 242 -9.55 13.63 -14.09
C PRO A 242 -10.62 13.76 -12.99
N GLY A 243 -11.68 12.96 -13.12
CA GLY A 243 -12.91 13.08 -12.32
C GLY A 243 -13.14 11.96 -11.31
N CYS A 244 -12.36 10.87 -11.36
CA CYS A 244 -12.49 9.69 -10.51
C CYS A 244 -11.30 9.52 -9.55
N GLY A 245 -10.60 10.63 -9.27
CA GLY A 245 -9.51 10.70 -8.29
C GLY A 245 -8.10 10.64 -8.88
N GLY A 246 -7.93 10.75 -10.19
CA GLY A 246 -6.64 10.74 -10.87
C GLY A 246 -5.71 11.86 -10.40
N THR A 247 -6.24 13.07 -10.19
CA THR A 247 -5.48 14.20 -9.61
C THR A 247 -4.99 13.94 -8.18
N GLN A 248 -5.58 12.97 -7.47
CA GLN A 248 -5.28 12.66 -6.08
C GLN A 248 -4.39 11.42 -5.94
N ARG A 249 -4.67 10.36 -6.70
CA ARG A 249 -3.95 9.09 -6.63
C ARG A 249 -2.66 9.11 -7.43
N LEU A 250 -2.68 9.70 -8.64
CA LEU A 250 -1.49 9.72 -9.49
C LEU A 250 -0.35 10.49 -8.81
N ILE A 251 -0.62 11.65 -8.22
CA ILE A 251 0.38 12.45 -7.51
C ILE A 251 1.00 11.71 -6.30
N ARG A 252 0.21 10.87 -5.61
CA ARG A 252 0.68 10.04 -4.50
C ARG A 252 1.52 8.86 -4.97
N ALA A 253 1.34 8.39 -6.20
CA ALA A 253 2.12 7.33 -6.81
C ALA A 253 3.45 7.85 -7.41
N VAL A 254 3.38 8.85 -8.30
CA VAL A 254 4.54 9.26 -9.14
C VAL A 254 5.18 10.59 -8.72
N GLY A 255 4.63 11.27 -7.73
CA GLY A 255 5.06 12.59 -7.30
C GLY A 255 4.55 13.74 -8.18
N LYS A 256 4.76 14.97 -7.70
CA LYS A 256 4.13 16.18 -8.27
C LYS A 256 4.47 16.43 -9.74
N SER A 257 5.75 16.47 -10.10
CA SER A 257 6.16 16.92 -11.44
C SER A 257 5.70 15.97 -12.53
N LYS A 258 5.82 14.65 -12.30
CA LYS A 258 5.36 13.62 -13.26
C LYS A 258 3.85 13.60 -13.40
N ALA A 259 3.12 13.68 -12.28
CA ALA A 259 1.67 13.76 -12.32
C ALA A 259 1.19 15.02 -13.08
N MET A 260 1.83 16.18 -12.84
CA MET A 260 1.53 17.40 -13.58
C MET A 260 1.86 17.29 -15.06
N GLU A 261 3.00 16.70 -15.42
CA GLU A 261 3.34 16.45 -16.82
C GLU A 261 2.27 15.60 -17.50
N MET A 262 1.91 14.46 -16.92
CA MET A 262 0.87 13.58 -17.48
C MET A 262 -0.50 14.28 -17.59
N ILE A 263 -0.93 15.00 -16.56
CA ILE A 263 -2.26 15.62 -16.51
C ILE A 263 -2.34 16.88 -17.40
N LEU A 264 -1.32 17.73 -17.40
CA LEU A 264 -1.35 19.01 -18.12
C LEU A 264 -1.00 18.86 -19.60
N THR A 265 -0.26 17.82 -19.99
CA THR A 265 0.05 17.54 -21.39
C THR A 265 -0.86 16.49 -22.01
N GLY A 266 -1.50 15.65 -21.19
CA GLY A 266 -2.24 14.48 -21.64
C GLY A 266 -1.36 13.35 -22.18
N ASN A 267 -0.03 13.45 -22.04
CA ASN A 267 0.90 12.45 -22.52
C ASN A 267 0.76 11.12 -21.78
N MET A 268 0.99 10.04 -22.51
CA MET A 268 1.04 8.69 -21.96
C MET A 268 2.46 8.30 -21.57
N ILE A 269 2.57 7.48 -20.51
CA ILE A 269 3.80 6.78 -20.16
C ILE A 269 3.66 5.29 -20.49
N ASP A 270 4.80 4.63 -20.77
CA ASP A 270 4.84 3.18 -20.95
C ASP A 270 4.92 2.42 -19.63
N ALA A 271 4.77 1.09 -19.70
CA ALA A 271 4.78 0.21 -18.54
C ALA A 271 6.07 0.34 -17.72
N GLN A 272 7.23 0.43 -18.39
CA GLN A 272 8.53 0.49 -17.72
C GLN A 272 8.72 1.82 -17.00
N GLN A 273 8.28 2.94 -17.59
CA GLN A 273 8.26 4.23 -16.92
C GLN A 273 7.28 4.21 -15.74
N ALA A 274 6.09 3.62 -15.91
CA ALA A 274 5.10 3.50 -14.84
C ALA A 274 5.63 2.70 -13.63
N GLU A 275 6.41 1.64 -13.85
CA GLU A 275 7.09 0.91 -12.77
C GLU A 275 8.19 1.75 -12.12
N ARG A 276 9.08 2.37 -12.90
CA ARG A 276 10.15 3.26 -12.37
C ARG A 276 9.60 4.41 -11.54
N ASP A 277 8.40 4.86 -11.86
CA ASP A 277 7.76 5.99 -11.21
C ASP A 277 6.92 5.60 -10.00
N GLY A 278 6.71 4.30 -9.76
CA GLY A 278 5.93 3.80 -8.62
C GLY A 278 4.42 3.70 -8.86
N LEU A 279 3.94 3.91 -10.09
CA LEU A 279 2.54 3.68 -10.44
C LEU A 279 2.20 2.18 -10.51
N VAL A 280 3.14 1.38 -11.01
CA VAL A 280 2.97 -0.06 -11.22
C VAL A 280 3.94 -0.84 -10.33
N ALA A 281 3.47 -1.94 -9.75
CA ALA A 281 4.30 -2.76 -8.85
C ALA A 281 5.39 -3.53 -9.59
N ARG A 282 5.09 -4.03 -10.80
CA ARG A 282 6.05 -4.63 -11.73
C ARG A 282 5.50 -4.77 -13.15
N VAL A 283 6.41 -4.86 -14.12
CA VAL A 283 6.10 -5.18 -15.52
C VAL A 283 6.42 -6.64 -15.84
N VAL A 284 5.56 -7.30 -16.61
CA VAL A 284 5.73 -8.67 -17.12
C VAL A 284 5.45 -8.72 -18.63
N PRO A 285 5.84 -9.78 -19.36
CA PRO A 285 5.43 -9.95 -20.75
C PRO A 285 3.90 -9.91 -20.88
N ALA A 286 3.37 -9.16 -21.85
CA ALA A 286 1.92 -8.96 -22.00
C ALA A 286 1.12 -10.26 -22.12
N ASP A 287 1.68 -11.29 -22.77
CA ASP A 287 1.07 -12.62 -22.93
C ASP A 287 1.04 -13.46 -21.64
N GLN A 288 1.82 -13.07 -20.62
CA GLN A 288 1.89 -13.75 -19.32
C GLN A 288 1.18 -12.97 -18.21
N LEU A 289 0.62 -11.80 -18.50
CA LEU A 289 0.05 -10.89 -17.52
C LEU A 289 -0.96 -11.55 -16.58
N LEU A 290 -1.98 -12.23 -17.14
CA LEU A 290 -3.03 -12.82 -16.34
C LEU A 290 -2.50 -13.96 -15.45
N ASP A 291 -1.56 -14.75 -15.96
CA ASP A 291 -0.93 -15.83 -15.19
C ASP A 291 -0.09 -15.28 -14.03
N GLU A 292 0.65 -14.19 -14.24
CA GLU A 292 1.43 -13.51 -13.20
C GLU A 292 0.54 -12.82 -12.15
N ALA A 293 -0.57 -12.22 -12.59
CA ALA A 293 -1.59 -11.70 -11.68
C ALA A 293 -2.22 -12.83 -10.85
N LEU A 294 -2.54 -13.97 -11.47
CA LEU A 294 -3.06 -15.15 -10.79
C LEU A 294 -2.07 -15.74 -9.80
N LYS A 295 -0.77 -15.82 -10.11
CA LYS A 295 0.26 -16.27 -9.15
C LYS A 295 0.27 -15.37 -7.92
N THR A 296 0.19 -14.06 -8.11
CA THR A 296 0.15 -13.07 -7.02
C THR A 296 -1.13 -13.19 -6.20
N ALA A 297 -2.29 -13.24 -6.85
CA ALA A 297 -3.59 -13.40 -6.20
C ALA A 297 -3.69 -14.72 -5.43
N ASN A 298 -3.22 -15.84 -5.99
CA ASN A 298 -3.22 -17.13 -5.31
C ASN A 298 -2.28 -17.13 -4.10
N LYS A 299 -1.14 -16.43 -4.18
CA LYS A 299 -0.25 -16.28 -3.04
C LYS A 299 -0.93 -15.51 -1.91
N ILE A 300 -1.60 -14.40 -2.22
CA ILE A 300 -2.40 -13.63 -1.26
C ILE A 300 -3.53 -14.48 -0.66
N ALA A 301 -4.29 -15.19 -1.50
CA ALA A 301 -5.40 -16.06 -1.09
C ALA A 301 -4.94 -17.32 -0.31
N SER A 302 -3.63 -17.59 -0.25
CA SER A 302 -3.06 -18.68 0.56
C SER A 302 -2.78 -18.30 2.00
N PHE A 303 -2.78 -17.00 2.32
CA PHE A 303 -2.58 -16.50 3.68
C PHE A 303 -3.90 -16.44 4.47
N SER A 304 -3.81 -16.10 5.76
CA SER A 304 -4.96 -15.81 6.60
C SER A 304 -5.72 -14.60 6.06
N GLN A 305 -6.96 -14.81 5.62
CA GLN A 305 -7.80 -13.75 5.05
C GLN A 305 -8.13 -12.61 6.02
N PRO A 306 -8.43 -12.83 7.32
CA PRO A 306 -8.60 -11.71 8.25
C PRO A 306 -7.32 -10.88 8.42
N VAL A 307 -6.14 -11.53 8.44
CA VAL A 307 -4.85 -10.81 8.57
C VAL A 307 -4.49 -10.06 7.29
N VAL A 308 -4.78 -10.62 6.12
CA VAL A 308 -4.62 -9.94 4.82
C VAL A 308 -5.47 -8.67 4.76
N LYS A 309 -6.73 -8.73 5.24
CA LYS A 309 -7.61 -7.56 5.35
C LYS A 309 -7.03 -6.50 6.29
N MET A 310 -6.55 -6.89 7.48
CA MET A 310 -5.89 -5.97 8.41
C MET A 310 -4.67 -5.28 7.77
N ALA A 311 -3.86 -6.02 7.01
CA ALA A 311 -2.70 -5.45 6.32
C ALA A 311 -3.11 -4.41 5.27
N LYS A 312 -4.13 -4.71 4.46
CA LYS A 312 -4.71 -3.77 3.50
C LYS A 312 -5.24 -2.50 4.19
N GLU A 313 -6.00 -2.67 5.29
CA GLU A 313 -6.52 -1.56 6.09
C GLU A 313 -5.41 -0.65 6.63
N ALA A 314 -4.34 -1.25 7.18
CA ALA A 314 -3.20 -0.51 7.72
C ALA A 314 -2.47 0.31 6.63
N VAL A 315 -2.22 -0.28 5.46
CA VAL A 315 -1.57 0.41 4.34
C VAL A 315 -2.44 1.56 3.82
N ASN A 316 -3.75 1.33 3.63
CA ASN A 316 -4.65 2.37 3.13
C ASN A 316 -4.77 3.56 4.10
N ALA A 317 -4.69 3.33 5.41
CA ALA A 317 -4.69 4.41 6.40
C ALA A 317 -3.52 5.40 6.24
N SER A 318 -2.41 4.98 5.62
CA SER A 318 -1.23 5.86 5.41
C SER A 318 -1.51 7.07 4.51
N TYR A 319 -2.56 7.01 3.69
CA TYR A 319 -2.97 8.11 2.81
C TYR A 319 -3.98 9.08 3.44
N GLU A 320 -4.55 8.69 4.59
CA GLU A 320 -5.66 9.39 5.24
C GLU A 320 -5.29 9.96 6.61
N GLN A 321 -4.10 9.60 7.14
CA GLN A 321 -3.67 9.93 8.48
C GLN A 321 -2.24 10.50 8.49
N SER A 322 -1.89 11.16 9.59
CA SER A 322 -0.47 11.44 9.86
C SER A 322 0.28 10.14 10.12
N LEU A 323 1.60 10.14 9.88
CA LEU A 323 2.44 8.98 10.15
C LEU A 323 2.28 8.45 11.58
N GLN A 324 2.20 9.33 12.58
CA GLN A 324 2.07 8.91 13.98
C GLN A 324 0.72 8.23 14.25
N GLU A 325 -0.38 8.71 13.67
CA GLU A 325 -1.68 8.08 13.82
C GLU A 325 -1.75 6.76 13.06
N GLY A 326 -1.16 6.69 11.86
CA GLY A 326 -1.04 5.44 11.08
C GLY A 326 -0.28 4.35 11.84
N ILE A 327 0.84 4.68 12.48
CA ILE A 327 1.61 3.72 13.31
C ILE A 327 0.78 3.24 14.51
N LYS A 328 0.01 4.13 15.16
CA LYS A 328 -0.89 3.74 16.26
C LYS A 328 -1.98 2.80 15.77
N PHE A 329 -2.60 3.10 14.63
CA PHE A 329 -3.62 2.28 13.99
C PHE A 329 -3.08 0.88 13.63
N GLU A 330 -1.94 0.83 12.94
CA GLU A 330 -1.24 -0.42 12.61
C GLU A 330 -0.94 -1.24 13.88
N SER A 331 -0.42 -0.60 14.93
CA SER A 331 -0.12 -1.28 16.20
C SER A 331 -1.36 -1.95 16.80
N ARG A 332 -2.52 -1.27 16.77
CA ARG A 332 -3.78 -1.85 17.28
C ARG A 332 -4.27 -3.03 16.44
N LEU A 333 -4.15 -2.95 15.11
CA LEU A 333 -4.47 -4.07 14.23
C LEU A 333 -3.52 -5.26 14.47
N PHE A 334 -2.23 -4.99 14.59
CA PHE A 334 -1.22 -6.01 14.88
C PHE A 334 -1.51 -6.72 16.21
N TRP A 335 -1.78 -5.99 17.30
CA TRP A 335 -2.14 -6.62 18.58
C TRP A 335 -3.44 -7.40 18.51
N SER A 336 -4.44 -6.88 17.78
CA SER A 336 -5.71 -7.57 17.58
C SER A 336 -5.53 -8.90 16.84
N SER A 337 -4.55 -9.00 15.94
CA SER A 337 -4.24 -10.26 15.25
C SER A 337 -3.86 -11.40 16.20
N PHE A 338 -3.31 -11.10 17.40
CA PHE A 338 -2.97 -12.12 18.41
C PHE A 338 -4.18 -12.85 19.00
N ALA A 339 -5.39 -12.32 18.78
CA ALA A 339 -6.64 -12.97 19.16
C ALA A 339 -7.15 -13.96 18.10
N THR A 340 -6.59 -13.97 16.88
CA THR A 340 -6.98 -14.90 15.81
C THR A 340 -6.32 -16.27 16.01
N LYS A 341 -7.01 -17.34 15.60
CA LYS A 341 -6.43 -18.70 15.59
C LYS A 341 -5.36 -18.82 14.53
N ASP A 342 -5.55 -18.13 13.40
CA ASP A 342 -4.58 -18.13 12.30
C ASP A 342 -3.23 -17.54 12.72
N GLN A 343 -3.19 -16.54 13.60
CA GLN A 343 -1.93 -16.04 14.15
C GLN A 343 -1.19 -17.13 14.95
N LYS A 344 -1.91 -17.87 15.80
CA LYS A 344 -1.32 -18.98 16.59
C LYS A 344 -0.77 -20.06 15.69
N GLU A 345 -1.55 -20.49 14.70
CA GLU A 345 -1.14 -21.48 13.71
C GLU A 345 0.07 -21.02 12.90
N GLY A 346 0.06 -19.78 12.40
CA GLY A 346 1.16 -19.23 11.61
C GLY A 346 2.48 -19.19 12.37
N MET A 347 2.46 -18.72 13.62
CA MET A 347 3.67 -18.70 14.46
C MET A 347 4.11 -20.11 14.89
N ALA A 348 3.18 -21.00 15.24
CA ALA A 348 3.51 -22.40 15.56
C ALA A 348 4.15 -23.11 14.37
N ALA A 349 3.54 -23.01 13.18
CA ALA A 349 4.06 -23.61 11.96
C ALA A 349 5.47 -23.12 11.60
N PHE A 350 5.74 -21.82 11.80
CA PHE A 350 7.07 -21.25 11.60
C PHE A 350 8.12 -21.84 12.55
N VAL A 351 7.81 -21.90 13.86
CA VAL A 351 8.70 -22.50 14.88
C VAL A 351 8.94 -23.98 14.60
N GLU A 352 7.90 -24.71 14.20
CA GLU A 352 7.93 -26.15 13.89
C GLU A 352 8.45 -26.47 12.48
N LYS A 353 8.80 -25.45 11.68
CA LYS A 353 9.29 -25.58 10.29
C LYS A 353 8.36 -26.38 9.37
N ARG A 354 7.05 -26.20 9.52
CA ARG A 354 6.02 -26.78 8.65
C ARG A 354 5.24 -25.70 7.92
N LYS A 355 4.45 -26.10 6.93
CA LYS A 355 3.51 -25.19 6.26
C LYS A 355 2.34 -24.88 7.20
N ALA A 356 1.96 -23.61 7.29
CA ALA A 356 0.79 -23.18 8.04
C ALA A 356 -0.52 -23.55 7.32
N GLU A 357 -1.53 -23.95 8.09
CA GLU A 357 -2.87 -24.27 7.61
C GLU A 357 -3.89 -23.26 8.17
N PHE A 358 -4.04 -22.12 7.50
CA PHE A 358 -4.98 -21.09 7.91
C PHE A 358 -6.45 -21.48 7.65
N LYS A 359 -7.29 -21.21 8.64
CA LYS A 359 -8.74 -21.50 8.63
C LYS A 359 -9.59 -20.24 8.51
N ASN A 360 -8.98 -19.06 8.52
CA ASN A 360 -9.64 -17.75 8.51
C ASN A 360 -10.48 -17.51 9.78
N GLU A 361 -9.90 -17.84 10.94
CA GLU A 361 -10.54 -17.75 12.27
C GLU A 361 -9.70 -16.94 13.28
#